data_AF-A0AAE3DDB6-F1
#
_entry.id   AF-A0AAE3DDB6-F1
#
_cell.length_a   1.000
_cell.length_b   1.000
_cell.length_c   1.000
_cell.angle_alpha   90.00
_cell.angle_beta   90.00
_cell.angle_gamma   90.00
#
_symmetry.space_group_name_H-M   'P 1'
#
loop_
_entity.id
_entity.type
_entity.pdbx_description
1 polymer ?
#
loop_
_entity_poly.entity_id
_entity_poly.type
_entity_poly.pdbx_seq_one_letter_code
_entity_poly.pdbx_strand_id
1 'polypeptide(L)'
;MRRFYQPVDLRSRQEMTQYLTTHFRYPTLNSWNRSTSYACNLKITHLGLSPEVVDKLFDMIQTQEFFDAMDECKWEFAAKHNYLWQAAMNGRSGGYLVLYQGEKRPSGYKSYCTNCGQGNYQLAADGNCTCGVCGRPTRVNFSQTHMQVITYPGRGTDDGEDFEDWSMHALRERVKLVQELDQLADRMVELALRLTREAQVIEEEYFLPQTRKVLVTTL
;
A
#
# COMPACT_ATOMS: atom_id res chain seq x y z
N MET A 1 -11.00 21.38 -0.29
CA MET A 1 -10.37 20.06 -0.48
C MET A 1 -9.24 20.18 -1.49
N ARG A 2 -8.03 19.76 -1.12
CA ARG A 2 -6.86 19.71 -1.99
C ARG A 2 -7.08 18.67 -3.11
N ARG A 3 -6.70 19.03 -4.34
CA ARG A 3 -6.58 18.11 -5.48
C ARG A 3 -5.11 17.87 -5.78
N PHE A 4 -4.77 16.64 -6.14
CA PHE A 4 -3.40 16.25 -6.47
C PHE A 4 -3.18 16.25 -7.98
N TYR A 5 -4.13 15.73 -8.76
CA TYR A 5 -3.98 15.64 -10.21
C TYR A 5 -3.85 17.02 -10.85
N GLN A 6 -2.88 17.14 -11.76
CA GLN A 6 -2.67 18.34 -12.57
C GLN A 6 -2.53 17.93 -14.05
N PRO A 7 -3.26 18.57 -14.98
CA PRO A 7 -3.04 18.36 -16.41
C PRO A 7 -1.69 18.97 -16.83
N VAL A 8 -1.00 18.30 -17.75
CA VAL A 8 0.32 18.71 -18.28
C VAL A 8 0.31 18.56 -19.81
N ASP A 9 0.85 19.51 -20.57
CA ASP A 9 0.97 19.35 -22.03
C ASP A 9 2.07 18.34 -22.39
N LEU A 10 1.64 17.14 -22.78
CA LEU A 10 2.52 16.03 -23.18
C LEU A 10 3.28 16.26 -24.51
N ARG A 11 3.09 17.40 -25.16
CA ARG A 11 3.86 17.83 -26.33
C ARG A 11 5.03 18.74 -25.95
N SER A 12 4.97 19.38 -24.78
CA SER A 12 6.01 20.28 -24.28
C SER A 12 6.99 19.53 -23.38
N ARG A 13 8.24 19.39 -23.82
CA ARG A 13 9.32 18.85 -22.96
C ARG A 13 9.44 19.67 -21.68
N GLN A 14 9.44 21.01 -21.83
CA GLN A 14 9.62 21.92 -20.71
C GLN A 14 8.54 21.70 -19.64
N GLU A 15 7.27 21.58 -20.02
CA GLU A 15 6.20 21.35 -19.05
C GLU A 15 6.31 19.98 -18.37
N MET A 16 6.62 18.93 -19.12
CA MET A 16 6.80 17.59 -18.57
C MET A 16 7.98 17.53 -17.59
N THR A 17 9.14 18.06 -17.97
CA THR A 17 10.32 18.12 -17.10
C THR A 17 10.06 18.97 -15.87
N GLN A 18 9.40 20.11 -16.02
CA GLN A 18 9.04 20.98 -14.90
C GLN A 18 8.11 20.27 -13.91
N TYR A 19 7.06 19.59 -14.41
CA TYR A 19 6.14 18.81 -13.59
C TYR A 19 6.88 17.72 -12.80
N LEU A 20 7.72 16.92 -13.46
CA LEU A 20 8.46 15.84 -12.81
C LEU A 20 9.49 16.36 -11.79
N THR A 21 10.19 17.44 -12.11
CA THR A 21 11.26 17.99 -11.25
C THR A 21 10.69 18.63 -9.99
N THR A 22 9.53 19.29 -10.10
CA THR A 22 8.92 20.03 -8.98
C THR A 22 7.86 19.26 -8.22
N HIS A 23 7.51 18.05 -8.68
CA HIS A 23 6.57 17.19 -7.97
C HIS A 23 7.06 16.90 -6.55
N PHE A 24 6.13 16.87 -5.59
CA PHE A 24 6.49 16.56 -4.20
C PHE A 24 7.12 15.16 -4.10
N ARG A 25 8.13 15.01 -3.24
CA ARG A 25 8.90 13.78 -3.06
C ARG A 25 8.99 13.40 -1.58
N TYR A 26 9.05 12.10 -1.31
CA TYR A 26 9.22 11.59 0.05
C TYR A 26 10.20 10.41 0.09
N PRO A 27 10.93 10.21 1.20
CA PRO A 27 11.82 9.05 1.35
C PRO A 27 11.08 7.71 1.24
N THR A 28 11.70 6.76 0.56
CA THR A 28 11.18 5.40 0.31
C THR A 28 11.52 4.39 1.41
N LEU A 29 12.26 4.78 2.45
CA LEU A 29 12.49 3.94 3.64
C LEU A 29 12.73 4.81 4.88
N ASN A 30 13.79 5.63 4.86
CA ASN A 30 14.11 6.57 5.92
C ASN A 30 14.81 7.82 5.34
N SER A 31 14.87 8.91 6.09
CA SER A 31 15.48 10.16 5.60
C SER A 31 16.98 10.07 5.33
N TRP A 32 17.67 9.08 5.91
CA TRP A 32 19.12 8.91 5.79
C TRP A 32 19.54 8.13 4.54
N ASN A 33 18.63 7.40 3.90
CA ASN A 33 18.91 6.57 2.73
C ASN A 33 19.06 7.36 1.42
N ARG A 34 18.79 8.69 1.46
CA ARG A 34 18.81 9.61 0.31
C ARG A 34 18.03 9.12 -0.94
N SER A 35 17.08 8.21 -0.74
CA SER A 35 16.34 7.57 -1.82
C SER A 35 14.89 8.01 -1.74
N THR A 36 14.54 9.00 -2.54
CA THR A 36 13.19 9.57 -2.62
C THR A 36 12.44 9.11 -3.86
N SER A 37 11.12 9.22 -3.82
CA SER A 37 10.24 8.97 -4.95
C SER A 37 9.10 9.98 -4.96
N TYR A 38 8.37 10.05 -6.07
CA TYR A 38 7.15 10.84 -6.21
C TYR A 38 6.16 10.50 -5.09
N ALA A 39 5.55 11.53 -4.50
CA ALA A 39 4.65 11.37 -3.38
C ALA A 39 3.53 12.42 -3.35
N CYS A 40 2.44 12.08 -2.66
CA CYS A 40 1.33 12.96 -2.35
C CYS A 40 1.19 13.11 -0.83
N ASN A 41 1.11 14.35 -0.32
CA ASN A 41 0.90 14.62 1.11
C ASN A 41 -0.58 14.49 1.47
N LEU A 42 -0.96 13.30 1.96
CA LEU A 42 -2.30 12.93 2.39
C LEU A 42 -2.56 13.17 3.88
N LYS A 43 -1.70 13.90 4.60
CA LYS A 43 -1.97 14.27 5.99
C LYS A 43 -3.33 14.95 6.09
N ILE A 44 -4.22 14.43 6.93
CA ILE A 44 -5.60 14.91 7.11
C ILE A 44 -5.65 16.43 7.27
N THR A 45 -4.75 16.99 8.09
CA THR A 45 -4.64 18.43 8.37
C THR A 45 -4.22 19.29 7.16
N HIS A 46 -3.74 18.68 6.08
CA HIS A 46 -3.24 19.36 4.87
C HIS A 46 -4.17 19.16 3.66
N LEU A 47 -5.33 18.52 3.85
CA LEU A 47 -6.31 18.27 2.79
C LEU A 47 -7.30 19.41 2.58
N GLY A 48 -7.29 20.46 3.42
CA GLY A 48 -8.22 21.59 3.32
C GLY A 48 -9.69 21.14 3.44
N LEU A 49 -9.97 20.34 4.46
CA LEU A 49 -11.29 19.81 4.84
C LEU A 49 -11.87 20.63 6.01
N SER A 50 -13.18 20.52 6.25
CA SER A 50 -13.80 21.18 7.42
C SER A 50 -13.36 20.50 8.73
N PRO A 51 -13.37 21.21 9.87
CA PRO A 51 -13.01 20.63 11.16
C PRO A 51 -13.79 19.35 11.49
N GLU A 52 -15.09 19.33 11.20
CA GLU A 52 -15.96 18.19 11.50
C GLU A 52 -15.57 16.95 10.69
N VAL A 53 -15.13 17.12 9.45
CA VAL A 53 -14.63 16.04 8.61
C VAL A 53 -13.25 15.58 9.08
N VAL A 54 -12.39 16.52 9.48
CA VAL A 54 -11.06 16.22 10.02
C VAL A 54 -11.16 15.35 11.27
N ASP A 55 -12.04 15.70 12.21
CA ASP A 55 -12.25 14.95 13.44
C ASP A 55 -12.74 13.53 13.16
N LYS A 56 -13.75 13.38 12.30
CA LYS A 56 -14.23 12.06 11.87
C LYS A 56 -13.14 11.20 11.23
N LEU A 57 -12.27 11.79 10.41
CA LEU A 57 -11.17 11.06 9.80
C LEU A 57 -10.14 10.62 10.84
N PHE A 58 -9.91 11.40 11.90
CA PHE A 58 -9.03 10.99 13.00
C PHE A 58 -9.57 9.79 13.79
N ASP A 59 -10.89 9.65 13.90
CA ASP A 59 -11.50 8.45 14.47
C ASP A 59 -11.36 7.27 13.50
N MET A 60 -11.63 7.48 12.21
CA MET A 60 -11.60 6.41 11.20
C MET A 60 -10.21 5.80 11.01
N ILE A 61 -9.13 6.57 11.08
CA ILE A 61 -7.77 6.02 10.99
C ILE A 61 -7.36 5.15 12.19
N GLN A 62 -8.25 4.97 13.18
CA GLN A 62 -8.06 4.05 14.29
C GLN A 62 -8.65 2.67 14.00
N THR A 63 -9.37 2.49 12.88
CA THR A 63 -10.03 1.23 12.53
C THR A 63 -9.30 0.51 11.40
N GLN A 64 -9.33 -0.82 11.43
CA GLN A 64 -8.70 -1.65 10.40
C GLN A 64 -9.44 -1.52 9.07
N GLU A 65 -10.76 -1.41 9.11
CA GLU A 65 -11.65 -1.33 7.95
C GLU A 65 -11.34 -0.09 7.10
N PHE A 66 -10.93 1.02 7.73
CA PHE A 66 -10.47 2.20 6.98
C PHE A 66 -9.21 1.89 6.19
N PHE A 67 -8.23 1.20 6.80
CA PHE A 67 -7.00 0.82 6.11
C PHE A 67 -7.24 -0.21 5.02
N ASP A 68 -8.12 -1.18 5.24
CA ASP A 68 -8.51 -2.18 4.23
C ASP A 68 -9.11 -1.51 2.99
N ALA A 69 -9.99 -0.52 3.17
CA ALA A 69 -10.57 0.26 2.06
C ALA A 69 -9.51 1.06 1.31
N MET A 70 -8.53 1.64 2.02
CA MET A 70 -7.41 2.33 1.41
C MET A 70 -6.44 1.37 0.71
N ASP A 71 -6.29 0.14 1.20
CA ASP A 71 -5.42 -0.89 0.63
C ASP A 71 -5.99 -1.43 -0.69
N GLU A 72 -7.31 -1.54 -0.80
CA GLU A 72 -7.99 -1.89 -2.07
C GLU A 72 -7.61 -0.91 -3.19
N CYS A 73 -7.69 0.41 -2.93
CA CYS A 73 -7.30 1.43 -3.89
C CYS A 73 -5.83 1.31 -4.34
N LYS A 74 -4.92 1.02 -3.40
CA LYS A 74 -3.49 0.83 -3.70
C LYS A 74 -3.22 -0.45 -4.46
N TRP A 75 -3.98 -1.52 -4.15
CA TRP A 75 -3.87 -2.80 -4.83
C TRP A 75 -4.33 -2.71 -6.28
N GLU A 76 -5.43 -2.01 -6.56
CA GLU A 76 -5.90 -1.75 -7.93
C GLU A 76 -4.86 -0.99 -8.76
N PHE A 77 -4.24 0.05 -8.18
CA PHE A 77 -3.14 0.77 -8.81
C PHE A 77 -1.98 -0.17 -9.13
N ALA A 78 -1.53 -0.97 -8.16
CA ALA A 78 -0.45 -1.91 -8.37
C ALA A 78 -0.79 -2.96 -9.46
N ALA A 79 -2.00 -3.50 -9.44
CA ALA A 79 -2.47 -4.46 -10.43
C ALA A 79 -2.49 -3.86 -11.84
N LYS A 80 -2.97 -2.62 -12.00
CA LYS A 80 -2.96 -1.88 -13.27
C LYS A 80 -1.55 -1.76 -13.86
N HIS A 81 -0.53 -1.64 -13.01
CA HIS A 81 0.87 -1.53 -13.42
C HIS A 81 1.62 -2.87 -13.42
N ASN A 82 0.91 -4.01 -13.39
CA ASN A 82 1.52 -5.34 -13.28
C ASN A 82 2.52 -5.46 -12.12
N TYR A 83 2.29 -4.71 -11.05
CA TYR A 83 3.11 -4.61 -9.85
C TYR A 83 4.55 -4.10 -10.08
N LEU A 84 4.87 -3.60 -11.27
CA LEU A 84 6.14 -2.89 -11.54
C LEU A 84 6.17 -1.55 -10.81
N TRP A 85 5.00 -0.91 -10.73
CA TRP A 85 4.76 0.28 -9.95
C TRP A 85 3.69 0.00 -8.91
N GLN A 86 3.94 0.46 -7.69
CA GLN A 86 3.09 0.26 -6.52
C GLN A 86 3.04 1.56 -5.74
N ALA A 87 2.08 1.71 -4.83
CA ALA A 87 2.02 2.85 -3.94
C ALA A 87 1.84 2.38 -2.49
N ALA A 88 2.49 3.04 -1.54
CA ALA A 88 2.35 2.73 -0.12
C ALA A 88 2.39 3.99 0.75
N MET A 89 1.86 3.87 1.96
CA MET A 89 1.78 4.97 2.92
C MET A 89 3.05 5.02 3.77
N ASN A 90 3.73 6.17 3.76
CA ASN A 90 4.94 6.44 4.54
C ASN A 90 4.73 7.56 5.57
N GLY A 91 5.71 7.68 6.46
CA GLY A 91 5.81 8.74 7.47
C GLY A 91 5.09 8.40 8.77
N ARG A 92 5.31 9.24 9.78
CA ARG A 92 4.61 9.11 11.08
C ARG A 92 3.11 9.26 10.83
N SER A 93 2.34 8.27 11.26
CA SER A 93 0.88 8.15 11.02
C SER A 93 0.49 7.93 9.55
N GLY A 94 1.41 7.50 8.67
CA GLY A 94 1.08 7.09 7.30
C GLY A 94 0.56 8.23 6.41
N GLY A 95 1.01 9.47 6.60
CA GLY A 95 0.44 10.63 5.91
C GLY A 95 0.93 10.93 4.49
N TYR A 96 1.83 10.11 3.91
CA TYR A 96 2.36 10.33 2.57
C TYR A 96 2.17 9.11 1.70
N LEU A 97 1.43 9.25 0.59
CA LEU A 97 1.34 8.22 -0.43
C LEU A 97 2.59 8.31 -1.31
N VAL A 98 3.40 7.26 -1.38
CA VAL A 98 4.69 7.25 -2.09
C VAL A 98 4.68 6.19 -3.18
N LEU A 99 5.17 6.54 -4.36
CA LEU A 99 5.36 5.62 -5.48
C LEU A 99 6.57 4.72 -5.25
N TYR A 100 6.40 3.43 -5.46
CA TYR A 100 7.44 2.42 -5.33
C TYR A 100 7.64 1.64 -6.62
N GLN A 101 8.89 1.27 -6.85
CA GLN A 101 9.23 0.21 -7.78
C GLN A 101 8.97 -1.14 -7.14
N GLY A 102 8.60 -2.11 -7.96
CA GLY A 102 8.37 -3.47 -7.51
C GLY A 102 8.47 -4.48 -8.64
N GLU A 103 8.06 -5.70 -8.31
CA GLU A 103 7.91 -6.77 -9.28
C GLU A 103 6.86 -7.78 -8.84
N LYS A 104 6.38 -8.58 -9.79
CA LYS A 104 5.65 -9.81 -9.54
C LYS A 104 6.49 -10.98 -10.03
N ARG A 105 6.90 -11.86 -9.13
CA ARG A 105 7.73 -13.03 -9.46
C ARG A 105 7.17 -14.32 -8.89
N PRO A 106 7.53 -15.50 -9.42
CA PRO A 106 7.22 -16.76 -8.76
C PRO A 106 7.71 -16.76 -7.32
N SER A 107 6.86 -17.19 -6.38
CA SER A 107 7.26 -17.24 -4.97
C SER A 107 8.10 -18.46 -4.63
N GLY A 108 8.04 -19.50 -5.48
CA GLY A 108 8.60 -20.82 -5.20
C GLY A 108 7.71 -21.69 -4.30
N TYR A 109 6.63 -21.15 -3.73
CA TYR A 109 5.67 -21.94 -2.98
C TYR A 109 4.90 -22.86 -3.92
N LYS A 110 4.75 -24.11 -3.50
CA LYS A 110 4.11 -25.18 -4.26
C LYS A 110 2.79 -25.64 -3.65
N SER A 111 2.63 -25.45 -2.34
CA SER A 111 1.41 -25.79 -1.62
C SER A 111 1.11 -24.79 -0.50
N TYR A 112 -0.10 -24.82 0.03
CA TYR A 112 -0.52 -24.02 1.17
C TYR A 112 -1.49 -24.78 2.06
N CYS A 113 -1.59 -24.36 3.32
CA CYS A 113 -2.55 -24.90 4.27
C CYS A 113 -3.93 -24.27 4.08
N THR A 114 -4.97 -25.05 3.80
CA THR A 114 -6.35 -24.52 3.67
C THR A 114 -6.95 -24.06 5.00
N ASN A 115 -6.37 -24.47 6.13
CA ASN A 115 -6.83 -24.06 7.47
C ASN A 115 -6.24 -22.73 7.95
N CYS A 116 -4.95 -22.46 7.68
CA CYS A 116 -4.26 -21.29 8.24
C CYS A 116 -3.51 -20.44 7.18
N GLY A 117 -3.61 -20.77 5.90
CA GLY A 117 -2.99 -20.03 4.80
C GLY A 117 -1.48 -20.23 4.62
N GLN A 118 -0.80 -20.91 5.55
CA GLN A 118 0.65 -21.06 5.51
C GLN A 118 1.13 -21.69 4.18
N GLY A 119 1.94 -20.95 3.42
CA GLY A 119 2.60 -21.43 2.21
C GLY A 119 3.78 -22.36 2.51
N ASN A 120 4.11 -23.23 1.53
CA ASN A 120 5.17 -24.21 1.63
C ASN A 120 5.88 -24.44 0.29
N TYR A 121 7.20 -24.59 0.32
CA TYR A 121 8.04 -24.82 -0.87
C TYR A 121 7.97 -26.26 -1.43
N GLN A 122 7.31 -27.18 -0.71
CA GLN A 122 7.11 -28.56 -1.11
C GLN A 122 5.68 -28.80 -1.61
N LEU A 123 5.51 -29.83 -2.44
CA LEU A 123 4.18 -30.30 -2.81
C LEU A 123 3.52 -31.00 -1.61
N ALA A 124 2.20 -30.90 -1.51
CA ALA A 124 1.38 -31.84 -0.77
C ALA A 124 1.31 -33.16 -1.56
N ALA A 125 1.58 -34.27 -0.87
CA ALA A 125 1.47 -35.62 -1.38
C ALA A 125 0.76 -36.49 -0.35
N ASP A 126 0.28 -37.66 -0.76
CA ASP A 126 -0.40 -38.61 0.15
C ASP A 126 0.52 -38.97 1.32
N GLY A 127 0.03 -38.73 2.55
CA GLY A 127 0.79 -38.91 3.80
C GLY A 127 1.69 -37.73 4.21
N ASN A 128 1.91 -36.73 3.36
CA ASN A 128 2.68 -35.52 3.67
C ASN A 128 1.87 -34.26 3.32
N CYS A 129 0.75 -34.07 4.04
CA CYS A 129 -0.11 -32.88 3.94
C CYS A 129 -0.23 -32.13 5.27
N THR A 130 0.56 -32.48 6.27
CA THR A 130 0.56 -31.80 7.58
C THR A 130 1.18 -30.41 7.46
N CYS A 131 0.44 -29.41 7.95
CA CYS A 131 0.94 -28.05 8.08
C CYS A 131 1.95 -27.96 9.24
N GLY A 132 3.15 -27.46 8.98
CA GLY A 132 4.18 -27.28 10.01
C GLY A 132 3.86 -26.18 11.04
N VAL A 133 2.88 -25.33 10.79
CA VAL A 133 2.47 -24.24 11.70
C VAL A 133 1.30 -24.66 12.58
N CYS A 134 0.20 -25.14 11.99
CA CYS A 134 -1.01 -25.48 12.74
C CYS A 134 -1.19 -26.99 13.00
N GLY A 135 -0.29 -27.85 12.51
CA GLY A 135 -0.31 -29.30 12.72
C GLY A 135 -1.44 -30.06 12.00
N ARG A 136 -2.32 -29.38 11.25
CA ARG A 136 -3.46 -30.03 10.58
C ARG A 136 -3.05 -30.64 9.23
N PRO A 137 -3.57 -31.82 8.86
CA PRO A 137 -3.30 -32.49 7.58
C PRO A 137 -4.11 -31.87 6.42
N THR A 138 -3.92 -30.57 6.20
CA THR A 138 -4.77 -29.74 5.31
C THR A 138 -3.98 -29.00 4.24
N ARG A 139 -2.75 -29.43 3.93
CA ARG A 139 -1.93 -28.84 2.88
C ARG A 139 -2.38 -29.31 1.50
N VAL A 140 -2.59 -28.38 0.58
CA VAL A 140 -2.98 -28.65 -0.82
C VAL A 140 -2.06 -27.92 -1.78
N ASN A 141 -1.85 -28.47 -2.98
CA ASN A 141 -1.01 -27.85 -4.01
C ASN A 141 -1.70 -26.63 -4.63
N PHE A 142 -0.92 -25.62 -5.01
CA PHE A 142 -1.43 -24.56 -5.87
C PHE A 142 -1.74 -25.13 -7.27
N SER A 143 -2.87 -24.72 -7.85
CA SER A 143 -3.28 -25.14 -9.20
C SER A 143 -2.42 -24.52 -10.31
N GLN A 144 -1.78 -23.40 -10.01
CA GLN A 144 -0.88 -22.67 -10.90
C GLN A 144 0.36 -22.22 -10.11
N THR A 145 1.38 -21.73 -10.82
CA THR A 145 2.55 -21.15 -10.17
C THR A 145 2.13 -20.01 -9.26
N HIS A 146 2.37 -20.16 -7.95
CA HIS A 146 2.08 -19.11 -7.00
C HIS A 146 3.05 -17.94 -7.22
N MET A 147 2.49 -16.74 -7.32
CA MET A 147 3.24 -15.51 -7.54
C MET A 147 3.29 -14.71 -6.24
N GLN A 148 4.40 -14.02 -6.00
CA GLN A 148 4.53 -13.03 -4.93
C GLN A 148 4.76 -11.65 -5.54
N VAL A 149 4.23 -10.64 -4.87
CA VAL A 149 4.48 -9.23 -5.16
C VAL A 149 5.58 -8.75 -4.24
N ILE A 150 6.54 -8.04 -4.80
CA ILE A 150 7.66 -7.46 -4.06
C ILE A 150 7.67 -5.98 -4.32
N THR A 151 7.74 -5.22 -3.24
CA THR A 151 8.03 -3.79 -3.25
C THR A 151 9.51 -3.62 -2.94
N TYR A 152 10.16 -2.61 -3.54
CA TYR A 152 11.56 -2.29 -3.28
C TYR A 152 11.71 -0.99 -2.48
N PRO A 153 11.50 -1.00 -1.14
CA PRO A 153 11.85 0.12 -0.29
C PRO A 153 13.33 0.48 -0.38
N GLY A 154 13.63 1.76 -0.24
CA GLY A 154 15.00 2.27 -0.35
C GLY A 154 15.52 2.35 -1.78
N ARG A 155 14.70 2.08 -2.80
CA ARG A 155 15.03 2.38 -4.20
C ARG A 155 14.33 3.68 -4.61
N GLY A 156 15.12 4.73 -4.79
CA GLY A 156 14.63 6.01 -5.30
C GLY A 156 14.18 5.93 -6.76
N THR A 157 13.33 6.86 -7.16
CA THR A 157 12.74 6.89 -8.50
C THR A 157 12.96 8.28 -9.11
N ASP A 158 13.90 8.41 -10.04
CA ASP A 158 14.28 9.68 -10.68
C ASP A 158 14.70 10.76 -9.66
N ASP A 159 15.48 10.36 -8.66
CA ASP A 159 15.95 11.28 -7.61
C ASP A 159 17.08 12.16 -8.12
N GLY A 160 16.84 13.46 -8.23
CA GLY A 160 17.81 14.41 -8.79
C GLY A 160 18.06 14.25 -10.30
N GLU A 161 17.16 13.58 -11.02
CA GLU A 161 17.23 13.39 -12.48
C GLU A 161 17.03 14.72 -13.22
N ASP A 162 17.83 15.00 -14.26
CA ASP A 162 17.76 16.25 -15.05
C ASP A 162 16.91 16.13 -16.34
N PHE A 163 16.48 14.91 -16.70
CA PHE A 163 15.57 14.59 -17.80
C PHE A 163 15.96 15.10 -19.20
N GLU A 164 17.13 15.72 -19.38
CA GLU A 164 17.54 16.35 -20.64
C GLU A 164 17.64 15.31 -21.76
N ASP A 165 18.28 14.18 -21.45
CA ASP A 165 18.53 13.07 -22.38
C ASP A 165 17.34 12.13 -22.57
N TRP A 166 16.25 12.33 -21.82
CA TRP A 166 15.08 11.46 -21.93
C TRP A 166 14.39 11.65 -23.28
N SER A 167 13.99 10.56 -23.92
CA SER A 167 13.13 10.65 -25.10
C SER A 167 11.77 11.26 -24.72
N MET A 168 11.11 11.93 -25.68
CA MET A 168 9.74 12.42 -25.49
C MET A 168 8.77 11.32 -25.07
N HIS A 169 9.00 10.08 -25.52
CA HIS A 169 8.18 8.93 -25.10
C HIS A 169 8.40 8.61 -23.62
N ALA A 170 9.65 8.48 -23.18
CA ALA A 170 9.97 8.18 -21.78
C ALA A 170 9.42 9.26 -20.83
N LEU A 171 9.54 10.54 -21.20
CA LEU A 171 8.94 11.64 -20.44
C LEU A 171 7.43 11.49 -20.30
N ARG A 172 6.72 11.22 -21.41
CA ARG A 172 5.27 11.04 -21.40
C ARG A 172 4.85 9.90 -20.50
N GLU A 173 5.53 8.76 -20.58
CA GLU A 173 5.21 7.61 -19.75
C GLU A 173 5.45 7.89 -18.27
N ARG A 174 6.51 8.63 -17.93
CA ARG A 174 6.76 9.04 -16.55
C ARG A 174 5.74 10.04 -16.04
N VAL A 175 5.39 11.05 -16.83
CA VAL A 175 4.34 12.02 -16.46
C VAL A 175 3.01 11.32 -16.24
N LYS A 176 2.61 10.41 -17.14
CA LYS A 176 1.38 9.63 -16.96
C LYS A 176 1.40 8.81 -15.67
N LEU A 177 2.51 8.13 -15.36
CA LEU A 177 2.63 7.36 -14.13
C LEU A 177 2.45 8.22 -12.87
N VAL A 178 3.08 9.40 -12.84
CA VAL A 178 2.97 10.33 -11.71
C VAL A 178 1.56 10.94 -11.63
N GLN A 179 0.95 11.27 -12.77
CA GLN A 179 -0.46 11.70 -12.80
C GLN A 179 -1.43 10.60 -12.32
N GLU A 180 -1.13 9.33 -12.59
CA GLU A 180 -1.93 8.21 -12.10
C GLU A 180 -1.78 7.98 -10.58
N LEU A 181 -0.59 8.28 -10.03
CA LEU A 181 -0.39 8.36 -8.58
C LEU A 181 -1.21 9.51 -7.97
N ASP A 182 -1.21 10.67 -8.60
CA ASP A 182 -2.02 11.81 -8.15
C ASP A 182 -3.52 11.49 -8.18
N GLN A 183 -3.98 10.82 -9.24
CA GLN A 183 -5.36 10.34 -9.33
C GLN A 183 -5.69 9.31 -8.26
N LEU A 184 -4.75 8.43 -7.90
CA LEU A 184 -4.91 7.51 -6.77
C LEU A 184 -5.08 8.30 -5.46
N ALA A 185 -4.25 9.31 -5.22
CA ALA A 185 -4.37 10.18 -4.04
C ALA A 185 -5.74 10.87 -3.99
N ASP A 186 -6.21 11.44 -5.11
CA ASP A 186 -7.54 12.04 -5.22
C ASP A 186 -8.65 11.03 -4.92
N ARG A 187 -8.59 9.83 -5.48
CA ARG A 187 -9.58 8.76 -5.22
C ARG A 187 -9.59 8.32 -3.76
N MET A 188 -8.43 8.19 -3.12
CA MET A 188 -8.33 7.82 -1.71
C MET A 188 -8.95 8.89 -0.80
N VAL A 189 -8.74 10.17 -1.10
CA VAL A 189 -9.40 11.27 -0.37
C VAL A 189 -10.92 11.23 -0.58
N GLU A 190 -11.38 11.04 -1.81
CA GLU A 190 -12.81 10.93 -2.10
C GLU A 190 -13.47 9.74 -1.39
N LEU A 191 -12.80 8.59 -1.35
CA LEU A 191 -13.24 7.42 -0.61
C LEU A 191 -13.30 7.69 0.89
N ALA A 192 -12.27 8.30 1.47
CA ALA A 192 -12.26 8.69 2.87
C ALA A 192 -13.41 9.64 3.21
N LEU A 193 -13.68 10.63 2.36
CA LEU A 193 -14.83 11.52 2.52
C LEU A 193 -16.17 10.81 2.37
N ARG A 194 -16.26 9.82 1.49
CA ARG A 194 -17.47 8.99 1.38
C ARG A 194 -17.71 8.23 2.67
N LEU A 195 -16.67 7.60 3.23
CA LEU A 195 -16.76 6.90 4.51
C LEU A 195 -17.25 7.83 5.62
N THR A 196 -16.76 9.08 5.72
CA THR A 196 -17.23 10.04 6.75
C THR A 196 -18.73 10.36 6.70
N ARG A 197 -19.39 10.08 5.57
CA ARG A 197 -20.84 10.26 5.36
C ARG A 197 -21.64 8.98 5.56
N GLU A 198 -21.03 7.83 5.28
CA GLU A 198 -21.72 6.53 5.20
C GLU A 198 -21.43 5.62 6.40
N ALA A 199 -20.37 5.91 7.16
CA ALA A 199 -19.92 5.13 8.30
C ALA A 199 -19.72 6.01 9.53
N GLN A 200 -19.77 5.36 10.69
CA GLN A 200 -19.46 5.94 11.99
C GLN A 200 -18.54 4.99 12.74
N VAL A 201 -17.57 5.54 13.47
CA VAL A 201 -16.75 4.78 14.40
C VAL A 201 -17.52 4.65 15.70
N ILE A 202 -17.64 3.43 16.22
CA ILE A 202 -18.25 3.14 17.52
C ILE A 202 -17.22 2.43 18.38
N GLU A 203 -17.19 2.77 19.66
CA GLU A 203 -16.40 2.04 20.65
C GLU A 203 -17.20 0.81 21.11
N GLU A 204 -16.55 -0.36 21.10
CA GLU A 204 -17.13 -1.61 21.60
C GLU A 204 -16.22 -2.20 22.68
N GLU A 205 -16.80 -2.42 23.87
CA GLU A 205 -16.14 -3.19 24.93
C GLU A 205 -16.43 -4.68 24.73
N TYR A 206 -15.37 -5.49 24.60
CA TYR A 206 -15.49 -6.95 24.50
C TYR A 206 -14.63 -7.67 25.54
N PHE A 207 -15.15 -8.76 26.10
CA PHE A 207 -14.47 -9.56 27.13
C PHE A 207 -13.96 -10.86 26.52
N LEU A 208 -12.65 -11.11 26.66
CA LEU A 208 -12.05 -12.39 26.30
C LEU A 208 -11.97 -13.32 27.52
N PRO A 209 -12.45 -14.57 27.44
CA PRO A 209 -12.31 -15.53 28.52
C PRO A 209 -10.82 -15.83 28.76
N GLN A 210 -10.36 -15.63 30.00
CA GLN A 210 -8.97 -15.91 30.40
C GLN A 210 -8.93 -17.01 31.46
N THR A 211 -7.94 -17.90 31.34
CA THR A 211 -7.64 -18.91 32.36
C THR A 211 -6.31 -18.56 33.03
N ARG A 212 -6.24 -18.69 34.35
CA ARG A 212 -4.99 -18.57 35.11
C ARG A 212 -4.74 -19.82 35.94
N LYS A 213 -3.48 -20.19 36.10
CA LYS A 213 -3.09 -21.23 37.06
C LYS A 213 -3.09 -20.62 38.46
N VAL A 214 -3.71 -21.31 39.41
CA VAL A 214 -3.75 -20.91 40.83
C VAL A 214 -3.22 -22.08 41.66
N LEU A 215 -2.30 -21.79 42.59
CA LEU A 215 -1.84 -22.76 43.56
C LEU A 215 -2.89 -22.86 44.68
N VAL A 216 -3.31 -24.07 45.00
CA VAL A 216 -4.27 -24.33 46.08
C VAL A 216 -3.65 -25.33 47.06
N THR A 217 -3.64 -24.98 48.35
CA THR A 217 -3.19 -25.88 49.41
C THR A 217 -4.27 -26.91 49.69
N THR A 218 -3.92 -28.19 49.60
CA THR A 218 -4.81 -29.31 49.97
C THR A 218 -4.55 -29.68 51.43
N LEU A 219 -5.64 -29.87 52.20
CA LEU A 219 -5.61 -30.40 53.56
C LEU A 219 -5.56 -31.94 53.53
#